data_AF-A0A1W9S025-F1
#
_entry.id   AF-A0A1W9S025-F1
#
_cell.length_a   1.000
_cell.length_b   1.000
_cell.length_c   1.000
_cell.angle_alpha   90.00
_cell.angle_beta   90.00
_cell.angle_gamma   90.00
#
_symmetry.space_group_name_H-M   'P 1'
#
loop_
_entity.id
_entity.type
_entity.pdbx_description
1 polymer ?
#
loop_
_entity_poly.entity_id
_entity_poly.type
_entity_poly.pdbx_seq_one_letter_code
_entity_poly.pdbx_strand_id
1 'polypeptide(L)'
;MDEVCEVIRRVNIIWLVLVTMFGVIWFRTFQLQVIESDIYKKMADDLHSVNESLPAKRGTIYDRENRILATERQVFSCYALTNTILNKRSFARKVSDVLMMDYSTVLKRVTDYHRFVWIKRNLTPEEVKRLRAEKIEGLRLYADIGRNYPYSETCCHVLGFVDVEGKSAGGVESYFSKYLRGFPGLRVSHRDGIGRVLWALSSGGVSPQNGYDLYLTIDVRLQRVCENIIATLAEKNKARGAVAIVLDLKENEILSLVSYPMYDPNEYNKYSQREWMNRAVSMVFEPGSVMKPVIMALAINDMRVNPMVAVDCSKPIITPWGEINDFMEHKDILTLPEILVWSSNIGISKLSASLDGERIYEYLENLNFGRRVGIGLPGEASGILNRDWINNRYGKMYVSFGQGIGVTAIQVVSAYACIANGGVWKTPRLIRYD
;
A
#
# COMPACT_ATOMS: atom_id res chain seq x y z
N MET A 1 -48.35 -42.56 -79.12
CA MET A 1 -48.77 -42.66 -77.70
C MET A 1 -47.59 -42.99 -76.79
N ASP A 2 -46.66 -43.85 -77.23
CA ASP A 2 -45.49 -44.25 -76.43
C ASP A 2 -44.48 -43.12 -76.16
N GLU A 3 -44.20 -42.24 -77.12
CA GLU A 3 -43.29 -41.08 -76.91
C GLU A 3 -43.81 -40.11 -75.83
N VAL A 4 -45.13 -39.88 -75.78
CA VAL A 4 -45.75 -38.98 -74.78
C VAL A 4 -45.70 -39.60 -73.39
N CYS A 5 -45.92 -40.92 -73.27
CA CYS A 5 -45.79 -41.65 -72.01
C CYS A 5 -44.33 -41.67 -71.51
N GLU A 6 -43.35 -41.77 -72.41
CA GLU A 6 -41.94 -41.76 -72.04
C GLU A 6 -41.48 -40.39 -71.53
N VAL A 7 -41.95 -39.30 -72.16
CA VAL A 7 -41.70 -37.92 -71.69
C VAL A 7 -42.34 -37.69 -70.32
N ILE A 8 -43.60 -38.08 -70.12
CA ILE A 8 -44.29 -37.94 -68.81
C ILE A 8 -43.57 -38.74 -67.73
N ARG A 9 -43.10 -39.95 -68.03
CA ARG A 9 -42.33 -40.78 -67.09
C ARG A 9 -40.99 -40.14 -66.72
N ARG A 10 -40.27 -39.55 -67.69
CA ARG A 10 -39.02 -38.80 -67.43
C ARG A 10 -39.28 -37.55 -66.57
N VAL A 11 -40.35 -36.81 -66.84
CA VAL A 11 -40.75 -35.63 -66.05
C VAL A 11 -41.12 -36.03 -64.62
N ASN A 12 -41.88 -37.12 -64.42
CA ASN A 12 -42.24 -37.60 -63.08
C ASN A 12 -41.03 -38.11 -62.28
N ILE A 13 -40.06 -38.74 -62.94
CA ILE A 13 -38.79 -39.14 -62.29
C ILE A 13 -38.02 -37.89 -61.85
N ILE A 14 -37.92 -36.86 -62.70
CA ILE A 14 -37.27 -35.59 -62.36
C ILE A 14 -37.98 -34.91 -61.18
N TRP A 15 -39.32 -34.88 -61.19
CA TRP A 15 -40.13 -34.34 -60.09
C TRP A 15 -39.92 -35.10 -58.78
N LEU A 16 -39.89 -36.42 -58.83
CA LEU A 16 -39.62 -37.26 -57.67
C LEU A 16 -38.23 -36.99 -57.10
N VAL A 17 -37.21 -36.91 -57.97
CA VAL A 17 -35.82 -36.59 -57.56
C VAL A 17 -35.76 -35.21 -56.90
N LEU A 18 -36.40 -34.19 -57.49
CA LEU A 18 -36.45 -32.84 -56.93
C LEU A 18 -37.15 -32.81 -55.56
N VAL A 19 -38.32 -33.43 -55.44
CA VAL A 19 -39.08 -33.49 -54.17
C VAL A 19 -38.27 -34.20 -53.09
N THR A 20 -37.62 -35.31 -53.45
CA THR A 20 -36.78 -36.06 -52.50
C THR A 20 -35.58 -35.22 -52.06
N MET A 21 -34.95 -34.50 -52.99
CA MET A 21 -33.83 -33.60 -52.69
C MET A 21 -34.24 -32.45 -51.76
N PHE A 22 -35.36 -31.78 -52.05
CA PHE A 22 -35.90 -30.74 -51.16
C PHE A 22 -36.32 -31.31 -49.81
N GLY A 23 -36.87 -32.52 -49.77
CA GLY A 23 -37.23 -33.22 -48.54
C GLY A 23 -36.02 -33.46 -47.64
N VAL A 24 -34.88 -33.89 -48.20
CA VAL A 24 -33.63 -34.07 -47.45
C VAL A 24 -33.10 -32.74 -46.91
N ILE A 25 -33.15 -31.67 -47.72
CA ILE A 25 -32.73 -30.33 -47.28
C ILE A 25 -33.63 -29.84 -46.13
N TRP A 26 -34.95 -29.95 -46.27
CA TRP A 26 -35.91 -29.55 -45.24
C TRP A 26 -35.71 -30.33 -43.94
N PHE A 27 -35.52 -31.65 -44.04
CA PHE A 27 -35.24 -32.48 -42.87
C PHE A 27 -33.94 -32.06 -42.19
N ARG A 28 -32.88 -31.78 -42.96
CA ARG A 28 -31.61 -31.31 -42.39
C ARG A 28 -31.76 -29.94 -41.73
N THR A 29 -32.51 -29.02 -42.33
CA THR A 29 -32.80 -27.70 -41.73
C THR A 29 -33.62 -27.86 -40.44
N PHE A 30 -34.62 -28.72 -40.41
CA PHE A 30 -35.42 -29.01 -39.22
C PHE A 30 -34.57 -29.62 -38.10
N GLN A 31 -33.68 -30.56 -38.43
CA GLN A 31 -32.73 -31.13 -37.48
C GLN A 31 -31.85 -30.02 -36.86
N LEU A 32 -31.24 -29.16 -37.68
CA LEU A 32 -30.35 -28.09 -37.21
C LEU A 32 -31.09 -27.00 -36.42
N GLN A 33 -32.28 -26.59 -36.88
CA GLN A 33 -33.01 -25.46 -36.30
C GLN A 33 -33.91 -25.82 -35.11
N VAL A 34 -34.36 -27.08 -34.99
CA VAL A 34 -35.30 -27.50 -33.95
C VAL A 34 -34.65 -28.50 -32.99
N ILE A 35 -34.11 -29.61 -33.50
CA ILE A 35 -33.54 -30.68 -32.67
C ILE A 35 -32.24 -30.22 -32.00
N GLU A 36 -31.34 -29.61 -32.78
CA GLU A 36 -30.02 -29.17 -32.32
C GLU A 36 -29.99 -27.68 -31.95
N SER A 37 -31.16 -27.06 -31.82
CA SER A 37 -31.30 -25.61 -31.65
C SER A 37 -30.59 -25.07 -30.41
N ASP A 38 -30.63 -25.80 -29.29
CA ASP A 38 -29.99 -25.41 -28.04
C ASP A 38 -28.47 -25.45 -28.14
N ILE A 39 -27.92 -26.42 -28.89
CA ILE A 39 -26.47 -26.56 -29.11
C ILE A 39 -25.96 -25.36 -29.92
N TYR A 40 -26.63 -25.04 -31.03
CA TYR A 40 -26.21 -23.95 -31.90
C TYR A 40 -26.47 -22.57 -31.30
N LYS A 41 -27.53 -22.40 -30.50
CA LYS A 41 -27.74 -21.18 -29.71
C LYS A 41 -26.63 -20.97 -28.70
N LYS A 42 -26.25 -22.01 -27.95
CA LYS A 42 -25.15 -21.91 -26.99
C LYS A 42 -23.81 -21.61 -27.67
N MET A 43 -23.50 -22.26 -28.80
CA MET A 43 -22.30 -21.93 -29.58
C MET A 43 -22.32 -20.48 -30.09
N ALA A 44 -23.47 -19.98 -30.53
CA ALA A 44 -23.62 -18.59 -30.96
C ALA A 44 -23.49 -17.61 -29.79
N ASP A 45 -24.03 -17.93 -28.62
CA ASP A 45 -23.90 -17.13 -27.40
C ASP A 45 -22.45 -17.12 -26.91
N ASP A 46 -21.74 -18.25 -26.91
CA ASP A 46 -20.32 -18.31 -26.54
C ASP A 46 -19.43 -17.51 -27.52
N LEU A 47 -19.79 -17.45 -28.81
CA LEU A 47 -19.08 -16.63 -29.80
C LEU A 47 -19.39 -15.14 -29.69
N HIS A 48 -20.65 -14.79 -29.43
CA HIS A 48 -21.10 -13.40 -29.45
C HIS A 48 -21.06 -12.72 -28.08
N SER A 49 -21.12 -13.48 -26.98
CA SER A 49 -21.08 -12.91 -25.63
C SER A 49 -19.65 -12.57 -25.22
N VAL A 50 -19.47 -11.32 -24.80
CA VAL A 50 -18.24 -10.85 -24.20
C VAL A 50 -18.54 -10.41 -22.78
N ASN A 51 -17.82 -11.03 -21.86
CA ASN A 51 -17.81 -10.64 -20.46
C ASN A 51 -16.90 -9.43 -20.27
N GLU A 52 -17.51 -8.28 -20.00
CA GLU A 52 -16.80 -7.04 -19.68
C GLU A 52 -16.80 -6.82 -18.17
N SER A 53 -15.61 -6.67 -17.59
CA SER A 53 -15.47 -6.32 -16.17
C SER A 53 -15.88 -4.87 -15.97
N LEU A 54 -16.82 -4.63 -15.03
CA LEU A 54 -17.17 -3.29 -14.58
C LEU A 54 -16.29 -2.96 -13.37
N PRO A 55 -15.37 -1.98 -13.46
CA PRO A 55 -14.51 -1.65 -12.33
C PRO A 55 -15.34 -1.14 -11.15
N ALA A 56 -15.01 -1.62 -9.96
CA ALA A 56 -15.53 -1.06 -8.72
C ALA A 56 -14.78 0.21 -8.34
N LYS A 57 -15.47 1.17 -7.73
CA LYS A 57 -14.84 2.36 -7.17
C LYS A 57 -14.03 1.96 -5.94
N ARG A 58 -12.73 2.29 -5.91
CA ARG A 58 -11.91 2.13 -4.72
C ARG A 58 -12.35 3.11 -3.63
N GLY A 59 -12.45 2.63 -2.39
CA GLY A 59 -12.84 3.42 -1.23
C GLY A 59 -11.96 4.66 -1.02
N THR A 60 -12.58 5.75 -0.56
CA THR A 60 -11.91 7.01 -0.25
C THR A 60 -11.30 6.94 1.14
N ILE A 61 -10.09 7.47 1.31
CA ILE A 61 -9.42 7.54 2.60
C ILE A 61 -9.57 8.97 3.12
N TYR A 62 -10.07 9.10 4.35
CA TYR A 62 -10.28 10.35 5.04
C TYR A 62 -9.39 10.46 6.27
N ASP A 63 -9.10 11.68 6.66
CA ASP A 63 -8.49 12.00 7.95
C ASP A 63 -9.56 12.15 9.05
N ARG A 64 -9.14 12.44 10.28
CA ARG A 64 -10.06 12.54 11.43
C ARG A 64 -11.12 13.64 11.29
N GLU A 65 -10.85 14.68 10.52
CA GLU A 65 -11.76 15.81 10.25
C GLU A 65 -12.54 15.60 8.94
N ASN A 66 -12.61 14.36 8.43
CA ASN A 66 -13.26 13.97 7.18
C ASN A 66 -12.68 14.64 5.92
N ARG A 67 -11.41 15.06 5.95
CA ARG A 67 -10.71 15.59 4.77
C ARG A 67 -10.16 14.44 3.93
N ILE A 68 -10.31 14.55 2.62
CA ILE A 68 -9.91 13.51 1.67
C ILE A 68 -8.39 13.42 1.58
N LEU A 69 -7.83 12.28 1.98
CA LEU A 69 -6.40 11.95 1.87
C LEU A 69 -6.06 11.18 0.60
N ALA A 70 -6.96 10.29 0.17
CA ALA A 70 -6.82 9.54 -1.08
C ALA A 70 -8.19 9.29 -1.70
N THR A 71 -8.32 9.57 -3.00
CA THR A 71 -9.56 9.33 -3.75
C THR A 71 -9.24 8.91 -5.18
N GLU A 72 -10.24 8.43 -5.89
CA GLU A 72 -10.13 8.17 -7.32
C GLU A 72 -10.37 9.44 -8.13
N ARG A 73 -9.58 9.62 -9.19
CA ARG A 73 -9.73 10.70 -10.15
C ARG A 73 -9.62 10.14 -11.57
N GLN A 74 -10.34 10.74 -12.50
CA GLN A 74 -10.14 10.45 -13.92
C GLN A 74 -8.74 10.90 -14.35
N VAL A 75 -7.95 9.95 -14.84
CA VAL A 75 -6.62 10.18 -15.39
C VAL A 75 -6.62 9.80 -16.86
N PHE A 76 -5.70 10.38 -17.64
CA PHE A 76 -5.56 10.03 -19.04
C PHE A 76 -4.21 9.36 -19.27
N SER A 77 -4.18 8.36 -20.13
CA SER A 77 -2.95 7.77 -20.65
C SER A 77 -2.95 7.93 -22.17
N CYS A 78 -1.77 8.04 -22.78
CA CYS A 78 -1.65 8.04 -24.23
C CYS A 78 -0.99 6.77 -24.75
N TYR A 79 -1.53 6.26 -25.85
CA TYR A 79 -1.01 5.12 -26.57
C TYR A 79 -0.93 5.44 -28.06
N ALA A 80 -0.04 4.72 -28.75
CA ALA A 80 0.16 4.83 -30.18
C ALA A 80 -0.30 3.55 -30.88
N LEU A 81 -1.05 3.71 -31.97
CA LEU A 81 -1.37 2.63 -32.90
C LEU A 81 -0.34 2.61 -34.01
N THR A 82 0.72 1.82 -33.84
CA THR A 82 1.93 1.92 -34.67
C THR A 82 1.71 1.60 -36.15
N ASN A 83 0.67 0.84 -36.46
CA ASN A 83 0.22 0.54 -37.83
C ASN A 83 -0.49 1.73 -38.53
N THR A 84 -0.94 2.73 -37.78
CA THR A 84 -1.57 3.95 -38.33
C THR A 84 -0.57 5.09 -38.51
N ILE A 85 0.67 4.94 -38.04
CA ILE A 85 1.69 5.98 -38.09
C ILE A 85 2.50 5.83 -39.39
N LEU A 86 2.29 6.76 -40.33
CA LEU A 86 3.02 6.79 -41.60
C LEU A 86 4.52 7.07 -41.43
N ASN A 87 4.87 8.07 -40.62
CA ASN A 87 6.26 8.45 -40.37
C ASN A 87 6.59 8.42 -38.86
N LYS A 88 7.24 7.34 -38.43
CA LYS A 88 7.59 7.11 -37.03
C LYS A 88 8.56 8.16 -36.46
N ARG A 89 9.45 8.73 -37.29
CA ARG A 89 10.42 9.76 -36.86
C ARG A 89 9.73 11.09 -36.59
N SER A 90 8.85 11.54 -37.51
CA SER A 90 8.11 12.79 -37.29
C SER A 90 7.11 12.66 -36.14
N PHE A 91 6.46 11.50 -36.00
CA PHE A 91 5.60 11.18 -34.86
C PHE A 91 6.37 11.26 -33.54
N ALA A 92 7.52 10.59 -33.45
CA ALA A 92 8.33 10.57 -32.24
C ALA A 92 8.80 11.98 -31.84
N ARG A 93 9.13 12.84 -32.81
CA ARG A 93 9.51 14.24 -32.55
C ARG A 93 8.35 15.03 -31.96
N LYS A 94 7.19 15.04 -32.62
CA LYS A 94 5.99 15.74 -32.13
C LYS A 94 5.58 15.30 -30.72
N VAL A 95 5.58 13.99 -30.47
CA VAL A 95 5.21 13.43 -29.16
C VAL A 95 6.25 13.78 -28.09
N SER A 96 7.54 13.70 -28.44
CA SER A 96 8.66 14.07 -27.57
C SER A 96 8.59 15.54 -27.16
N ASP A 97 8.32 16.44 -28.11
CA ASP A 97 8.18 17.87 -27.86
C ASP A 97 7.00 18.18 -26.93
N VAL A 98 5.84 17.54 -27.16
CA VAL A 98 4.63 17.80 -26.37
C VAL A 98 4.72 17.23 -24.96
N LEU A 99 5.25 16.01 -24.81
CA LEU A 99 5.32 15.30 -23.54
C LEU A 99 6.62 15.51 -22.77
N MET A 100 7.55 16.31 -23.32
CA MET A 100 8.91 16.52 -22.79
C MET A 100 9.61 15.19 -22.50
N MET A 101 9.43 14.22 -23.40
CA MET A 101 10.03 12.89 -23.30
C MET A 101 11.25 12.80 -24.21
N ASP A 102 12.19 11.93 -23.88
CA ASP A 102 13.32 11.65 -24.77
C ASP A 102 12.86 11.06 -26.12
N TYR A 103 13.31 11.69 -27.21
CA TYR A 103 12.96 11.29 -28.59
C TYR A 103 13.34 9.85 -28.90
N SER A 104 14.53 9.41 -28.46
CA SER A 104 15.04 8.07 -28.77
C SER A 104 14.17 7.00 -28.10
N THR A 105 13.70 7.26 -26.89
CA THR A 105 12.79 6.41 -26.13
C THR A 105 11.44 6.26 -26.83
N VAL A 106 10.86 7.36 -27.31
CA VAL A 106 9.57 7.35 -28.02
C VAL A 106 9.70 6.62 -29.37
N LEU A 107 10.76 6.91 -30.13
CA LEU A 107 11.00 6.28 -31.42
C LEU A 107 11.16 4.76 -31.29
N LYS A 108 11.93 4.32 -30.29
CA LYS A 108 12.13 2.89 -30.00
C LYS A 108 10.80 2.20 -29.71
N ARG A 109 9.98 2.76 -28.82
CA ARG A 109 8.63 2.24 -28.49
C ARG A 109 7.72 2.08 -29.71
N VAL A 110 7.74 3.04 -30.63
CA VAL A 110 6.89 3.00 -31.83
C VAL A 110 7.45 2.07 -32.92
N THR A 111 8.76 1.78 -32.87
CA THR A 111 9.43 0.92 -33.85
C THR A 111 9.31 -0.56 -33.48
N ASP A 112 9.56 -0.90 -32.21
CA ASP A 112 9.62 -2.27 -31.71
C ASP A 112 8.24 -2.96 -31.64
N TYR A 113 7.15 -2.20 -31.48
CA TYR A 113 5.80 -2.72 -31.32
C TYR A 113 4.97 -2.58 -32.60
N HIS A 114 4.26 -3.64 -33.02
CA HIS A 114 3.62 -3.70 -34.34
C HIS A 114 2.15 -3.26 -34.41
N ARG A 115 1.46 -3.06 -33.28
CA ARG A 115 0.04 -2.60 -33.30
C ARG A 115 -0.29 -1.58 -32.22
N PHE A 116 0.21 -1.77 -31.01
CA PHE A 116 -0.18 -0.97 -29.86
C PHE A 116 1.02 -0.77 -28.92
N VAL A 117 1.24 0.46 -28.47
CA VAL A 117 2.26 0.76 -27.46
C VAL A 117 1.82 1.91 -26.55
N TRP A 118 2.01 1.74 -25.25
CA TRP A 118 1.83 2.83 -24.30
C TRP A 118 2.98 3.84 -24.43
N ILE A 119 2.62 5.10 -24.67
CA ILE A 119 3.59 6.19 -24.75
C ILE A 119 3.83 6.76 -23.36
N LYS A 120 2.77 7.17 -22.66
CA LYS A 120 2.85 7.68 -21.29
C LYS A 120 1.56 7.36 -20.55
N ARG A 121 1.71 6.92 -19.29
CA ARG A 121 0.60 6.68 -18.37
C ARG A 121 0.46 7.88 -17.42
N ASN A 122 -0.73 8.11 -16.90
CA ASN A 122 -1.03 9.15 -15.90
C ASN A 122 -0.58 10.57 -16.33
N LEU A 123 -1.09 11.02 -17.47
CA LEU A 123 -0.84 12.35 -18.03
C LEU A 123 -1.40 13.44 -17.12
N THR A 124 -0.68 14.55 -16.99
CA THR A 124 -1.20 15.73 -16.30
C THR A 124 -2.31 16.40 -17.11
N PRO A 125 -3.23 17.15 -16.48
CA PRO A 125 -4.28 17.88 -17.21
C PRO A 125 -3.73 18.80 -18.31
N GLU A 126 -2.56 19.39 -18.10
CA GLU A 126 -1.88 20.24 -19.08
C GLU A 126 -1.34 19.45 -20.28
N GLU A 127 -0.76 18.28 -20.05
CA GLU A 127 -0.32 17.37 -21.13
C GLU A 127 -1.50 16.90 -21.98
N VAL A 128 -2.61 16.56 -21.34
CA VAL A 128 -3.85 16.19 -22.04
C VAL A 128 -4.34 17.33 -22.92
N LYS A 129 -4.32 18.57 -22.41
CA LYS A 129 -4.73 19.76 -23.17
C LYS A 129 -3.83 19.98 -24.38
N ARG A 130 -2.50 19.88 -24.21
CA ARG A 130 -1.53 20.01 -25.32
C ARG A 130 -1.70 18.92 -26.37
N LEU A 131 -1.84 17.66 -25.96
CA LEU A 131 -2.07 16.53 -26.87
C LEU A 131 -3.38 16.66 -27.66
N ARG A 132 -4.45 17.15 -27.03
CA ARG A 132 -5.74 17.40 -27.72
C ARG A 132 -5.64 18.55 -28.74
N ALA A 133 -4.81 19.56 -28.47
CA ALA A 133 -4.61 20.68 -29.38
C ALA A 133 -3.82 20.27 -30.64
N GLU A 134 -2.75 19.49 -30.48
CA GLU A 134 -1.85 19.09 -31.57
C GLU A 134 -2.44 18.04 -32.53
N LYS A 135 -3.47 17.29 -32.11
CA LYS A 135 -4.15 16.25 -32.92
C LYS A 135 -3.17 15.33 -33.67
N ILE A 136 -2.23 14.75 -32.94
CA ILE A 136 -1.19 13.88 -33.53
C ILE A 136 -1.82 12.59 -34.06
N GLU A 137 -1.72 12.36 -35.37
CA GLU A 137 -2.23 11.17 -36.03
C GLU A 137 -1.57 9.89 -35.49
N GLY A 138 -2.37 8.87 -35.21
CA GLY A 138 -1.94 7.61 -34.63
C GLY A 138 -1.73 7.62 -33.10
N LEU A 139 -1.82 8.78 -32.45
CA LEU A 139 -1.86 8.89 -30.99
C LEU A 139 -3.31 8.96 -30.51
N ARG A 140 -3.64 8.19 -29.48
CA ARG A 140 -4.95 8.22 -28.83
C ARG A 140 -4.83 8.41 -27.33
N LEU A 141 -5.84 9.05 -26.76
CA LEU A 141 -6.01 9.19 -25.33
C LEU A 141 -6.96 8.10 -24.83
N TYR A 142 -6.56 7.43 -23.76
CA TYR A 142 -7.35 6.49 -23.01
C TYR A 142 -7.70 7.13 -21.67
N ALA A 143 -9.01 7.25 -21.38
CA ALA A 143 -9.47 7.69 -20.08
C ALA A 143 -9.47 6.48 -19.13
N ASP A 144 -8.87 6.64 -17.97
CA ASP A 144 -8.78 5.63 -16.93
C ASP A 144 -9.13 6.25 -15.56
N ILE A 145 -9.25 5.41 -14.55
CA ILE A 145 -9.43 5.84 -13.17
C ILE A 145 -8.12 5.61 -12.43
N GLY A 146 -7.51 6.68 -11.96
CA GLY A 146 -6.26 6.66 -11.22
C GLY A 146 -6.49 7.00 -9.74
N ARG A 147 -5.60 6.51 -8.89
CA ARG A 147 -5.55 6.92 -7.49
C ARG A 147 -4.88 8.29 -7.37
N ASN A 148 -5.49 9.20 -6.61
CA ASN A 148 -4.99 10.55 -6.40
C ASN A 148 -4.87 10.86 -4.91
N TYR A 149 -3.76 11.51 -4.56
CA TYR A 149 -3.43 11.95 -3.21
C TYR A 149 -3.36 13.49 -3.20
N PRO A 150 -4.39 14.22 -2.71
CA PRO A 150 -4.50 15.66 -2.87
C PRO A 150 -3.38 16.48 -2.21
N TYR A 151 -2.70 15.92 -1.21
CA TYR A 151 -1.69 16.60 -0.41
C TYR A 151 -0.24 16.24 -0.78
N SER A 152 -0.01 15.71 -2.00
CA SER A 152 1.30 15.30 -2.50
C SER A 152 2.07 14.44 -1.49
N GLU A 153 3.24 14.89 -1.02
CA GLU A 153 4.11 14.15 -0.10
C GLU A 153 3.52 13.92 1.29
N THR A 154 2.48 14.67 1.67
CA THR A 154 1.91 14.60 3.03
C THR A 154 1.24 13.26 3.27
N CYS A 155 1.49 12.65 4.43
CA CYS A 155 1.00 11.32 4.81
C CYS A 155 1.51 10.18 3.91
N CYS A 156 2.54 10.36 3.07
CA CYS A 156 2.95 9.37 2.07
C CYS A 156 3.26 7.97 2.64
N HIS A 157 3.91 7.87 3.81
CA HIS A 157 4.20 6.58 4.45
C HIS A 157 3.02 5.96 5.19
N VAL A 158 2.05 6.78 5.62
CA VAL A 158 0.81 6.30 6.23
C VAL A 158 -0.11 5.77 5.15
N LEU A 159 -0.26 6.51 4.04
CA LEU A 159 -1.14 6.16 2.92
C LEU A 159 -0.56 5.01 2.10
N GLY A 160 0.71 5.09 1.72
CA GLY A 160 1.28 4.25 0.67
C GLY A 160 0.89 4.78 -0.70
N PHE A 161 0.93 3.92 -1.71
CA PHE A 161 0.50 4.26 -3.06
C PHE A 161 -0.20 3.10 -3.77
N VAL A 162 -0.81 3.40 -4.91
CA VAL A 162 -1.40 2.43 -5.83
C VAL A 162 -0.80 2.68 -7.19
N ASP A 163 -0.28 1.64 -7.82
CA ASP A 163 0.32 1.74 -9.13
C ASP A 163 -0.72 1.87 -10.25
N VAL A 164 -0.25 2.13 -11.47
CA VAL A 164 -1.10 2.24 -12.67
C VAL A 164 -1.83 0.94 -13.05
N GLU A 165 -1.50 -0.19 -12.43
CA GLU A 165 -2.16 -1.48 -12.61
C GLU A 165 -3.19 -1.75 -11.50
N GLY A 166 -3.35 -0.84 -10.54
CA GLY A 166 -4.24 -0.98 -9.40
C GLY A 166 -3.66 -1.82 -8.26
N LYS A 167 -2.35 -2.12 -8.26
CA LYS A 167 -1.67 -2.80 -7.15
C LYS A 167 -1.21 -1.78 -6.12
N SER A 168 -1.63 -2.00 -4.88
CA SER A 168 -1.28 -1.17 -3.73
C SER A 168 0.05 -1.59 -3.10
N ALA A 169 0.89 -0.62 -2.73
CA ALA A 169 2.16 -0.85 -2.04
C ALA A 169 2.34 0.14 -0.88
N GLY A 170 2.76 -0.38 0.28
CA GLY A 170 2.95 0.41 1.50
C GLY A 170 1.65 0.92 2.13
N GLY A 171 1.78 1.41 3.36
CA GLY A 171 0.72 2.13 4.07
C GLY A 171 -0.62 1.39 4.21
N VAL A 172 -1.66 2.17 4.52
CA VAL A 172 -3.04 1.68 4.63
C VAL A 172 -3.61 1.22 3.28
N GLU A 173 -3.13 1.76 2.16
CA GLU A 173 -3.52 1.31 0.82
C GLU A 173 -3.23 -0.18 0.62
N SER A 174 -2.05 -0.64 1.05
CA SER A 174 -1.65 -2.05 0.95
C SER A 174 -2.30 -2.90 2.03
N TYR A 175 -2.31 -2.44 3.29
CA TYR A 175 -2.86 -3.22 4.41
C TYR A 175 -4.38 -3.45 4.27
N PHE A 176 -5.14 -2.42 3.88
CA PHE A 176 -6.59 -2.49 3.72
C PHE A 176 -7.03 -2.68 2.26
N SER A 177 -6.12 -3.10 1.36
CA SER A 177 -6.41 -3.19 -0.07
C SER A 177 -7.64 -4.06 -0.39
N LYS A 178 -7.84 -5.14 0.37
CA LYS A 178 -9.00 -6.04 0.24
C LYS A 178 -10.33 -5.31 0.46
N TYR A 179 -10.38 -4.38 1.41
CA TYR A 179 -11.58 -3.61 1.74
C TYR A 179 -11.73 -2.40 0.82
N LEU A 180 -10.62 -1.75 0.48
CA LEU A 180 -10.60 -0.57 -0.37
C LEU A 180 -10.93 -0.88 -1.83
N ARG A 181 -10.53 -2.02 -2.39
CA ARG A 181 -10.69 -2.30 -3.84
C ARG A 181 -12.13 -2.53 -4.27
N GLY A 182 -12.97 -3.04 -3.37
CA GLY A 182 -14.31 -3.53 -3.74
C GLY A 182 -14.26 -4.75 -4.65
N PHE A 183 -15.42 -5.14 -5.19
CA PHE A 183 -15.58 -6.27 -6.09
C PHE A 183 -16.06 -5.80 -7.46
N PRO A 184 -15.29 -6.06 -8.54
CA PRO A 184 -15.70 -5.68 -9.88
C PRO A 184 -17.00 -6.39 -10.26
N GLY A 185 -17.85 -5.67 -10.98
CA GLY A 185 -19.06 -6.23 -11.57
C GLY A 185 -18.75 -6.96 -12.87
N LEU A 186 -19.76 -7.62 -13.41
CA LEU A 186 -19.73 -8.27 -14.70
C LEU A 186 -20.83 -7.70 -15.57
N ARG A 187 -20.50 -7.31 -16.79
CA ARG A 187 -21.48 -6.95 -17.82
C ARG A 187 -21.34 -7.93 -18.97
N VAL A 188 -22.43 -8.63 -19.29
CA VAL A 188 -22.50 -9.47 -20.48
C VAL A 188 -23.00 -8.63 -21.64
N SER A 189 -22.18 -8.49 -22.69
CA SER A 189 -22.53 -7.75 -23.91
C SER A 189 -22.43 -8.67 -25.13
N HIS A 190 -23.35 -8.54 -26.09
CA HIS A 190 -23.22 -9.25 -27.36
C HIS A 190 -22.47 -8.38 -28.36
N ARG A 191 -21.51 -8.95 -29.08
CA ARG A 191 -20.78 -8.29 -30.16
C ARG A 191 -21.17 -8.84 -31.53
N ASP A 192 -21.17 -7.97 -32.54
CA ASP A 192 -21.25 -8.39 -33.94
C ASP A 192 -19.92 -9.02 -34.42
N GLY A 193 -19.92 -9.58 -35.63
CA GLY A 193 -18.71 -10.16 -36.26
C GLY A 193 -17.58 -9.15 -36.56
N ILE A 194 -17.80 -7.86 -36.32
CA ILE A 194 -16.83 -6.76 -36.46
C ILE A 194 -16.37 -6.27 -35.06
N GLY A 195 -16.93 -6.81 -33.98
CA GLY A 195 -16.59 -6.50 -32.59
C GLY A 195 -17.35 -5.33 -31.98
N ARG A 196 -18.41 -4.80 -32.62
CA ARG A 196 -19.26 -3.74 -32.05
C ARG A 196 -20.26 -4.35 -31.08
N VAL A 197 -20.47 -3.69 -29.95
CA VAL A 197 -21.50 -4.10 -28.99
C VAL A 197 -22.88 -3.83 -29.59
N LEU A 198 -23.67 -4.89 -29.82
CA LEU A 198 -25.01 -4.84 -30.39
C LEU A 198 -26.03 -4.46 -29.31
N TRP A 199 -26.04 -5.21 -28.21
CA TRP A 199 -26.88 -4.96 -27.04
C TRP A 199 -26.17 -5.44 -25.77
N ALA A 200 -26.28 -4.65 -24.69
CA ALA A 200 -25.97 -5.16 -23.36
C ALA A 200 -27.21 -5.85 -22.84
N LEU A 201 -27.12 -7.16 -22.56
CA LEU A 201 -28.20 -7.86 -21.90
C LEU A 201 -28.36 -7.27 -20.49
N SER A 202 -29.58 -6.84 -20.15
CA SER A 202 -29.94 -6.52 -18.77
C SER A 202 -29.94 -7.77 -17.88
N SER A 203 -29.92 -8.96 -18.48
CA SER A 203 -30.04 -10.25 -17.84
C SER A 203 -28.66 -10.92 -17.73
N GLY A 204 -28.14 -11.10 -16.51
CA GLY A 204 -26.92 -11.87 -16.24
C GLY A 204 -25.68 -11.04 -15.83
N GLY A 205 -25.79 -9.71 -15.77
CA GLY A 205 -24.74 -8.86 -15.21
C GLY A 205 -24.77 -8.78 -13.68
N VAL A 206 -23.60 -8.66 -13.05
CA VAL A 206 -23.45 -8.39 -11.61
C VAL A 206 -22.99 -6.94 -11.45
N SER A 207 -23.71 -6.14 -10.67
CA SER A 207 -23.29 -4.76 -10.39
C SER A 207 -21.97 -4.75 -9.58
N PRO A 208 -21.04 -3.82 -9.88
CA PRO A 208 -19.85 -3.67 -9.06
C PRO A 208 -20.21 -3.26 -7.64
N GLN A 209 -19.49 -3.79 -6.66
CA GLN A 209 -19.56 -3.36 -5.27
C GLN A 209 -18.36 -2.48 -4.99
N ASN A 210 -18.62 -1.21 -4.66
CA ASN A 210 -17.57 -0.27 -4.32
C ASN A 210 -16.82 -0.71 -3.05
N GLY A 211 -15.56 -0.32 -2.94
CA GLY A 211 -14.79 -0.52 -1.73
C GLY A 211 -15.28 0.35 -0.59
N TYR A 212 -14.94 -0.07 0.63
CA TYR A 212 -15.25 0.66 1.84
C TYR A 212 -14.36 1.90 1.97
N ASP A 213 -14.96 3.01 2.38
CA ASP A 213 -14.23 4.20 2.78
C ASP A 213 -13.49 3.93 4.11
N LEU A 214 -12.32 4.56 4.28
CA LEU A 214 -11.45 4.38 5.44
C LEU A 214 -11.26 5.72 6.15
N TYR A 215 -11.49 5.75 7.46
CA TYR A 215 -11.27 6.93 8.29
C TYR A 215 -10.04 6.74 9.16
N LEU A 216 -9.04 7.60 9.00
CA LEU A 216 -7.82 7.58 9.79
C LEU A 216 -7.96 8.49 11.01
N THR A 217 -7.18 8.19 12.05
CA THR A 217 -7.03 9.04 13.25
C THR A 217 -6.11 10.24 13.03
N ILE A 218 -5.40 10.26 11.90
CA ILE A 218 -4.44 11.30 11.52
C ILE A 218 -5.16 12.66 11.38
N ASP A 219 -4.54 13.72 11.91
CA ASP A 219 -4.87 15.10 11.52
C ASP A 219 -3.87 15.54 10.45
N VAL A 220 -4.33 15.73 9.21
CA VAL A 220 -3.44 16.09 8.09
C VAL A 220 -2.70 17.42 8.31
N ARG A 221 -3.27 18.36 9.07
CA ARG A 221 -2.58 19.63 9.39
C ARG A 221 -1.43 19.38 10.35
N LEU A 222 -1.67 18.60 11.40
CA LEU A 222 -0.63 18.24 12.36
C LEU A 222 0.47 17.44 11.68
N GLN A 223 0.09 16.46 10.86
CA GLN A 223 1.02 15.69 10.04
C GLN A 223 1.92 16.61 9.21
N ARG A 224 1.34 17.54 8.44
CA ARG A 224 2.11 18.46 7.59
C ARG A 224 3.09 19.32 8.39
N VAL A 225 2.67 19.80 9.56
CA VAL A 225 3.54 20.57 10.46
C VAL A 225 4.71 19.71 10.95
N CYS A 226 4.43 18.50 11.43
CA CYS A 226 5.46 17.57 11.89
C CYS A 226 6.44 17.18 10.77
N GLU A 227 5.92 16.89 9.57
CA GLU A 227 6.73 16.59 8.37
C GLU A 227 7.67 17.74 8.01
N ASN A 228 7.17 18.98 7.97
CA ASN A 228 7.99 20.15 7.65
C ASN A 228 9.10 20.39 8.68
N ILE A 229 8.78 20.24 9.98
CA ILE A 229 9.76 20.38 11.07
C ILE A 229 10.85 19.31 10.92
N ILE A 230 10.44 18.04 10.73
CA ILE A 230 11.37 16.92 10.61
C ILE A 230 12.22 17.02 9.35
N ALA A 231 11.65 17.42 8.21
CA ALA A 231 12.41 17.66 6.98
C ALA A 231 13.48 18.75 7.20
N THR A 232 13.08 19.89 7.77
CA THR A 232 14.00 21.00 8.07
C THR A 232 15.14 20.57 9.01
N LEU A 233 14.82 19.82 10.08
CA LEU A 233 15.81 19.30 11.01
C LEU A 233 16.70 18.24 10.36
N ALA A 234 16.15 17.37 9.52
CA ALA A 234 16.90 16.33 8.84
C ALA A 234 17.89 16.93 7.83
N GLU A 235 17.46 17.92 7.05
CA GLU A 235 18.32 18.65 6.11
C GLU A 235 19.44 19.40 6.84
N LYS A 236 19.09 20.18 7.87
CA LYS A 236 20.05 20.94 8.68
C LYS A 236 21.13 20.04 9.28
N ASN A 237 20.75 18.86 9.76
CA ASN A 237 21.67 17.90 10.38
C ASN A 237 22.26 16.88 9.40
N LYS A 238 21.94 16.98 8.10
CA LYS A 238 22.31 15.99 7.06
C LYS A 238 21.95 14.55 7.46
N ALA A 239 20.81 14.38 8.11
CA ALA A 239 20.34 13.10 8.61
C ALA A 239 19.90 12.19 7.46
N ARG A 240 20.27 10.90 7.53
CA ARG A 240 19.86 9.88 6.53
C ARG A 240 18.40 9.43 6.68
N GLY A 241 17.78 9.71 7.81
CA GLY A 241 16.42 9.33 8.14
C GLY A 241 16.01 9.94 9.46
N ALA A 242 14.72 10.22 9.61
CA ALA A 242 14.13 10.74 10.83
C ALA A 242 12.69 10.25 10.97
N VAL A 243 12.19 10.22 12.20
CA VAL A 243 10.85 9.76 12.54
C VAL A 243 10.27 10.70 13.59
N ALA A 244 8.98 10.99 13.48
CA ALA A 244 8.21 11.61 14.55
C ALA A 244 6.84 10.94 14.64
N ILE A 245 6.35 10.73 15.86
CA ILE A 245 5.03 10.15 16.11
C ILE A 245 4.36 11.01 17.17
N VAL A 246 3.11 11.40 16.91
CA VAL A 246 2.26 12.09 17.88
C VAL A 246 1.07 11.19 18.18
N LEU A 247 0.90 10.85 19.45
CA LEU A 247 -0.14 9.98 19.95
C LEU A 247 -1.00 10.76 20.95
N ASP A 248 -2.32 10.69 20.81
CA ASP A 248 -3.27 11.14 21.83
C ASP A 248 -3.44 10.04 22.89
N LEU A 249 -3.24 10.37 24.16
CA LEU A 249 -3.32 9.41 25.27
C LEU A 249 -4.77 9.02 25.62
N LYS A 250 -5.74 9.89 25.34
CA LYS A 250 -7.13 9.65 25.74
C LYS A 250 -7.68 8.42 25.01
N GLU A 251 -7.64 8.48 23.68
CA GLU A 251 -8.12 7.42 22.80
C GLU A 251 -6.99 6.51 22.29
N ASN A 252 -5.73 6.79 22.65
CA ASN A 252 -4.56 6.08 22.16
C ASN A 252 -4.49 6.10 20.61
N GLU A 253 -4.84 7.24 20.05
CA GLU A 253 -4.95 7.48 18.61
C GLU A 253 -3.68 8.12 18.07
N ILE A 254 -3.25 7.68 16.89
CA ILE A 254 -2.09 8.26 16.22
C ILE A 254 -2.56 9.47 15.44
N LEU A 255 -2.14 10.65 15.87
CA LEU A 255 -2.49 11.92 15.24
C LEU A 255 -1.52 12.29 14.12
N SER A 256 -0.27 11.87 14.25
CA SER A 256 0.76 12.03 13.23
C SER A 256 1.78 10.90 13.27
N LEU A 257 2.20 10.42 12.11
CA LEU A 257 3.23 9.40 11.94
C LEU A 257 4.10 9.77 10.75
N VAL A 258 5.28 10.34 11.03
CA VAL A 258 6.22 10.89 10.07
C VAL A 258 7.41 9.96 9.89
N SER A 259 7.82 9.76 8.65
CA SER A 259 9.07 9.11 8.27
C SER A 259 9.75 9.97 7.20
N TYR A 260 11.06 10.19 7.36
CA TYR A 260 11.88 10.93 6.40
C TYR A 260 12.96 10.01 5.82
N PRO A 261 13.31 10.12 4.53
CA PRO A 261 12.76 11.02 3.49
C PRO A 261 11.32 10.69 3.07
N MET A 262 10.59 11.72 2.65
CA MET A 262 9.24 11.66 2.09
C MET A 262 9.25 11.48 0.58
N TYR A 263 8.12 11.10 0.00
CA TYR A 263 7.95 10.94 -1.44
C TYR A 263 6.52 11.33 -1.85
N ASP A 264 6.32 11.74 -3.11
CA ASP A 264 4.97 11.94 -3.64
C ASP A 264 4.36 10.59 -4.10
N PRO A 265 3.28 10.09 -3.48
CA PRO A 265 2.63 8.85 -3.87
C PRO A 265 1.94 8.96 -5.25
N ASN A 266 1.68 10.15 -5.79
CA ASN A 266 1.25 10.34 -7.18
C ASN A 266 2.39 10.12 -8.19
N GLU A 267 3.64 10.27 -7.76
CA GLU A 267 4.86 10.11 -8.57
C GLU A 267 5.82 9.06 -7.96
N TYR A 268 5.25 8.02 -7.35
CA TYR A 268 5.97 7.00 -6.58
C TYR A 268 7.17 6.39 -7.33
N ASN A 269 7.10 6.30 -8.66
CA ASN A 269 8.12 5.73 -9.53
C ASN A 269 9.42 6.55 -9.64
N LYS A 270 9.43 7.80 -9.16
CA LYS A 270 10.64 8.63 -9.09
C LYS A 270 11.51 8.30 -7.87
N TYR A 271 10.96 7.57 -6.90
CA TYR A 271 11.59 7.33 -5.61
C TYR A 271 11.98 5.86 -5.46
N SER A 272 13.01 5.62 -4.66
CA SER A 272 13.52 4.28 -4.36
C SER A 272 12.68 3.56 -3.30
N GLN A 273 12.78 2.22 -3.27
CA GLN A 273 12.11 1.41 -2.24
C GLN A 273 12.50 1.81 -0.80
N ARG A 274 13.71 2.36 -0.61
CA ARG A 274 14.19 2.84 0.70
C ARG A 274 13.49 4.13 1.14
N GLU A 275 12.99 4.92 0.21
CA GLU A 275 12.20 6.13 0.48
C GLU A 275 10.75 5.76 0.78
N TRP A 276 10.22 4.71 0.15
CA TRP A 276 8.88 4.18 0.45
C TRP A 276 8.77 3.56 1.85
N MET A 277 9.89 3.11 2.43
CA MET A 277 9.91 2.43 3.72
C MET A 277 9.46 3.36 4.85
N ASN A 278 8.43 2.93 5.58
CA ASN A 278 7.97 3.61 6.77
C ASN A 278 8.89 3.29 7.97
N ARG A 279 9.85 4.17 8.24
CA ARG A 279 10.84 3.97 9.31
C ARG A 279 10.22 3.91 10.70
N ALA A 280 9.06 4.53 10.91
CA ALA A 280 8.41 4.56 12.22
C ALA A 280 8.01 3.16 12.73
N VAL A 281 7.67 2.25 11.81
CA VAL A 281 7.21 0.89 12.11
C VAL A 281 8.17 -0.20 11.65
N SER A 282 9.02 0.07 10.65
CA SER A 282 9.90 -0.94 10.06
C SER A 282 11.35 -0.85 10.52
N MET A 283 11.82 0.32 10.96
CA MET A 283 13.23 0.49 11.34
C MET A 283 13.44 0.02 12.78
N VAL A 284 14.27 -1.01 12.93
CA VAL A 284 14.74 -1.49 14.23
C VAL A 284 16.04 -0.77 14.57
N PHE A 285 16.14 -0.22 15.78
CA PHE A 285 17.32 0.45 16.30
C PHE A 285 17.50 0.16 17.79
N GLU A 286 18.72 0.37 18.29
CA GLU A 286 18.99 0.34 19.73
C GLU A 286 18.45 1.62 20.37
N PRO A 287 17.49 1.54 21.31
CA PRO A 287 16.81 2.73 21.85
C PRO A 287 17.71 3.62 22.70
N GLY A 288 18.76 3.06 23.30
CA GLY A 288 19.61 3.81 24.22
C GLY A 288 18.84 4.30 25.46
N SER A 289 19.19 5.51 25.93
CA SER A 289 18.69 6.05 27.21
C SER A 289 17.17 6.23 27.31
N VAL A 290 16.42 6.18 26.20
CA VAL A 290 14.95 6.19 26.25
C VAL A 290 14.36 4.93 26.90
N MET A 291 15.16 3.87 27.10
CA MET A 291 14.74 2.69 27.88
C MET A 291 14.78 2.89 29.39
N LYS A 292 15.57 3.86 29.91
CA LYS A 292 15.75 4.01 31.35
C LYS A 292 14.44 4.27 32.09
N PRO A 293 13.50 5.12 31.60
CA PRO A 293 12.20 5.29 32.24
C PRO A 293 11.37 4.00 32.26
N VAL A 294 11.46 3.17 31.22
CA VAL A 294 10.76 1.89 31.12
C VAL A 294 11.25 0.93 32.21
N ILE A 295 12.57 0.79 32.36
CA ILE A 295 13.19 -0.07 33.38
C ILE A 295 13.02 0.49 34.79
N MET A 296 13.06 1.82 34.94
CA MET A 296 12.79 2.48 36.21
C MET A 296 11.36 2.20 36.68
N ALA A 297 10.37 2.23 35.77
CA ALA A 297 8.99 1.90 36.11
C ALA A 297 8.85 0.47 36.64
N LEU A 298 9.53 -0.51 36.01
CA LEU A 298 9.58 -1.88 36.52
C LEU A 298 10.20 -1.96 37.91
N ALA A 299 11.34 -1.29 38.12
CA ALA A 299 12.05 -1.32 39.40
C ALA A 299 11.22 -0.76 40.55
N ILE A 300 10.52 0.36 40.30
CA ILE A 300 9.60 0.96 41.28
C ILE A 300 8.44 -0.01 41.58
N ASN A 301 7.88 -0.66 40.55
CA ASN A 301 6.76 -1.59 40.69
C ASN A 301 7.14 -2.85 41.48
N ASP A 302 8.25 -3.50 41.11
CA ASP A 302 8.61 -4.82 41.65
C ASP A 302 9.33 -4.76 42.98
N MET A 303 10.25 -3.80 43.14
CA MET A 303 11.05 -3.76 44.36
C MET A 303 10.31 -3.04 45.50
N ARG A 304 9.14 -2.42 45.22
CA ARG A 304 8.45 -1.48 46.14
C ARG A 304 9.42 -0.49 46.77
N VAL A 305 10.46 -0.13 46.02
CA VAL A 305 11.59 0.67 46.51
C VAL A 305 11.10 2.09 46.72
N ASN A 306 11.45 2.67 47.87
CA ASN A 306 11.23 4.07 48.11
C ASN A 306 11.95 4.89 47.01
N PRO A 307 11.27 5.78 46.28
CA PRO A 307 11.88 6.61 45.24
C PRO A 307 13.10 7.42 45.72
N MET A 308 13.22 7.63 47.03
CA MET A 308 14.34 8.32 47.68
C MET A 308 15.54 7.42 48.00
N VAL A 309 15.55 6.15 47.55
CA VAL A 309 16.72 5.29 47.71
C VAL A 309 17.90 5.92 46.97
N ALA A 310 18.99 6.06 47.71
CA ALA A 310 20.28 6.54 47.25
C ALA A 310 21.06 5.40 46.57
N VAL A 311 21.48 5.62 45.33
CA VAL A 311 22.36 4.74 44.56
C VAL A 311 23.70 5.45 44.40
N ASP A 312 24.77 4.78 44.83
CA ASP A 312 26.13 5.24 44.57
C ASP A 312 26.44 5.10 43.07
N CYS A 313 26.74 6.20 42.40
CA CYS A 313 27.16 6.31 41.01
C CYS A 313 28.56 6.96 40.89
N SER A 314 29.35 7.01 41.97
CA SER A 314 30.69 7.63 41.99
C SER A 314 31.72 6.94 41.12
N LYS A 315 31.54 5.63 40.90
CA LYS A 315 32.52 4.78 40.21
C LYS A 315 31.89 4.09 39.01
N PRO A 316 32.60 4.10 37.88
CA PRO A 316 32.30 3.24 36.75
C PRO A 316 32.11 1.77 37.10
N ILE A 317 31.32 1.06 36.29
CA ILE A 317 31.15 -0.39 36.42
C ILE A 317 32.03 -1.07 35.38
N ILE A 318 33.03 -1.81 35.84
CA ILE A 318 33.90 -2.64 34.98
C ILE A 318 33.13 -3.91 34.60
N THR A 319 33.06 -4.20 33.30
CA THR A 319 32.45 -5.41 32.74
C THR A 319 33.47 -6.19 31.88
N PRO A 320 33.21 -7.45 31.53
CA PRO A 320 34.04 -8.20 30.59
C PRO A 320 34.19 -7.58 29.19
N TRP A 321 33.30 -6.65 28.80
CA TRP A 321 33.24 -6.05 27.47
C TRP A 321 33.62 -4.57 27.45
N GLY A 322 33.98 -4.00 28.60
CA GLY A 322 34.36 -2.59 28.71
C GLY A 322 33.92 -1.99 30.03
N GLU A 323 33.63 -0.70 30.00
CA GLU A 323 33.28 0.09 31.18
C GLU A 323 31.94 0.79 30.94
N ILE A 324 31.05 0.73 31.93
CA ILE A 324 29.80 1.49 31.93
C ILE A 324 30.06 2.80 32.67
N ASN A 325 29.97 3.90 31.92
CA ASN A 325 30.20 5.26 32.37
C ASN A 325 29.00 6.17 32.11
N ASP A 326 28.94 7.26 32.85
CA ASP A 326 27.95 8.32 32.69
C ASP A 326 28.50 9.42 31.79
N PHE A 327 27.62 10.00 30.96
CA PHE A 327 28.00 11.03 30.01
C PHE A 327 28.14 12.42 30.66
N MET A 328 27.28 12.72 31.63
CA MET A 328 27.28 13.98 32.37
C MET A 328 27.86 13.78 33.76
N GLU A 329 28.66 14.74 34.23
CA GLU A 329 29.09 14.79 35.62
C GLU A 329 27.90 15.07 36.54
N HIS A 330 27.85 14.37 37.67
CA HIS A 330 26.84 14.53 38.70
C HIS A 330 27.43 14.15 40.05
N LYS A 331 26.67 14.39 41.13
CA LYS A 331 27.07 13.97 42.48
C LYS A 331 27.23 12.44 42.57
N ASP A 332 28.06 11.99 43.49
CA ASP A 332 28.36 10.57 43.70
C ASP A 332 27.14 9.73 44.04
N ILE A 333 26.14 10.27 44.74
CA ILE A 333 24.97 9.54 45.20
C ILE A 333 23.72 10.13 44.59
N LEU A 334 23.00 9.35 43.79
CA LEU A 334 21.78 9.74 43.08
C LEU A 334 20.55 9.04 43.65
N THR A 335 19.45 9.76 43.79
CA THR A 335 18.11 9.20 43.98
C THR A 335 17.53 8.68 42.65
N LEU A 336 16.44 7.90 42.69
CA LEU A 336 15.84 7.36 41.46
C LEU A 336 15.42 8.44 40.45
N PRO A 337 14.79 9.56 40.85
CA PRO A 337 14.51 10.66 39.91
C PRO A 337 15.78 11.28 39.35
N GLU A 338 16.83 11.42 40.16
CA GLU A 338 18.11 12.00 39.73
C GLU A 338 18.84 11.10 38.73
N ILE A 339 18.71 9.78 38.82
CA ILE A 339 19.21 8.84 37.81
C ILE A 339 18.60 9.17 36.44
N LEU A 340 17.31 9.53 36.37
CA LEU A 340 16.67 9.92 35.12
C LEU A 340 17.07 11.33 34.66
N VAL A 341 17.15 12.30 35.59
CA VAL A 341 17.57 13.69 35.29
C VAL A 341 18.98 13.73 34.69
N TRP A 342 19.93 13.02 35.32
CA TRP A 342 21.31 12.95 34.86
C TRP A 342 21.53 11.86 33.80
N SER A 343 20.49 11.09 33.48
CA SER A 343 20.58 9.93 32.59
C SER A 343 21.77 9.03 32.95
N SER A 344 21.92 8.68 34.23
CA SER A 344 23.03 7.84 34.73
C SER A 344 22.85 6.38 34.26
N ASN A 345 23.75 5.93 33.38
CA ASN A 345 23.95 4.53 33.01
C ASN A 345 24.37 3.68 34.21
N ILE A 346 25.24 4.21 35.09
CA ILE A 346 25.72 3.51 36.28
C ILE A 346 24.54 3.22 37.22
N GLY A 347 23.72 4.24 37.51
CA GLY A 347 22.58 4.15 38.41
C GLY A 347 21.54 3.14 37.94
N ILE A 348 21.11 3.25 36.67
CA ILE A 348 20.11 2.32 36.11
C ILE A 348 20.68 0.90 35.99
N SER A 349 21.98 0.75 35.72
CA SER A 349 22.64 -0.57 35.65
C SER A 349 22.67 -1.27 37.00
N LYS A 350 22.98 -0.55 38.08
CA LYS A 350 22.95 -1.09 39.45
C LYS A 350 21.54 -1.54 39.84
N LEU A 351 20.54 -0.75 39.48
CA LEU A 351 19.13 -1.09 39.70
C LEU A 351 18.73 -2.34 38.91
N SER A 352 18.98 -2.38 37.60
CA SER A 352 18.68 -3.53 36.75
C SER A 352 19.39 -4.81 37.19
N ALA A 353 20.65 -4.70 37.63
CA ALA A 353 21.41 -5.85 38.10
C ALA A 353 20.77 -6.54 39.32
N SER A 354 20.06 -5.78 40.14
CA SER A 354 19.35 -6.27 41.34
C SER A 354 17.97 -6.87 41.05
N LEU A 355 17.40 -6.63 39.86
CA LEU A 355 16.13 -7.23 39.44
C LEU A 355 16.33 -8.66 38.92
N ASP A 356 15.28 -9.47 38.97
CA ASP A 356 15.25 -10.76 38.28
C ASP A 356 15.20 -10.55 36.76
N GLY A 357 16.07 -11.26 36.02
CA GLY A 357 16.16 -11.12 34.58
C GLY A 357 14.94 -11.65 33.84
N GLU A 358 14.32 -12.71 34.33
CA GLU A 358 13.07 -13.23 33.77
C GLU A 358 11.98 -12.15 33.86
N ARG A 359 11.92 -11.48 34.99
CA ARG A 359 10.96 -10.44 35.26
C ARG A 359 11.12 -9.20 34.38
N ILE A 360 12.37 -8.80 34.10
CA ILE A 360 12.66 -7.75 33.09
C ILE A 360 12.15 -8.19 31.72
N TYR A 361 12.43 -9.44 31.32
CA TYR A 361 12.03 -9.96 30.02
C TYR A 361 10.50 -9.96 29.86
N GLU A 362 9.77 -10.52 30.83
CA GLU A 362 8.31 -10.54 30.87
C GLU A 362 7.71 -9.13 30.80
N TYR A 363 8.28 -8.18 31.55
CA TYR A 363 7.81 -6.80 31.54
C TYR A 363 7.97 -6.14 30.16
N LEU A 364 9.13 -6.31 29.53
CA LEU A 364 9.37 -5.79 28.18
C LEU A 364 8.47 -6.47 27.14
N GLU A 365 8.28 -7.78 27.26
CA GLU A 365 7.38 -8.53 26.38
C GLU A 365 5.92 -8.08 26.52
N ASN A 366 5.45 -7.80 27.75
CA ASN A 366 4.11 -7.27 28.01
C ASN A 366 3.91 -5.86 27.42
N LEU A 367 4.99 -5.10 27.21
CA LEU A 367 4.99 -3.82 26.48
C LEU A 367 5.18 -4.01 24.96
N ASN A 368 5.03 -5.22 24.46
CA ASN A 368 5.22 -5.61 23.05
C ASN A 368 6.63 -5.34 22.49
N PHE A 369 7.66 -5.23 23.31
CA PHE A 369 9.03 -5.32 22.80
C PHE A 369 9.30 -6.76 22.32
N GLY A 370 9.91 -6.90 21.13
CA GLY A 370 10.10 -8.21 20.49
C GLY A 370 8.85 -8.76 19.77
N ARG A 371 7.73 -8.03 19.78
CA ARG A 371 6.48 -8.37 19.08
C ARG A 371 5.95 -7.19 18.28
N ARG A 372 5.10 -7.45 17.28
CA ARG A 372 4.41 -6.38 16.55
C ARG A 372 3.35 -5.75 17.46
N VAL A 373 3.27 -4.42 17.48
CA VAL A 373 2.27 -3.65 18.22
C VAL A 373 0.88 -3.84 17.60
N GLY A 374 0.80 -3.97 16.27
CA GLY A 374 -0.46 -4.22 15.57
C GLY A 374 -1.18 -2.93 15.14
N ILE A 375 -0.43 -1.93 14.68
CA ILE A 375 -0.93 -0.61 14.25
C ILE A 375 -1.77 -0.64 12.95
N GLY A 376 -1.76 -1.74 12.21
CA GLY A 376 -2.46 -1.86 10.93
C GLY A 376 -1.70 -1.28 9.74
N LEU A 377 -0.36 -1.35 9.77
CA LEU A 377 0.52 -0.97 8.66
C LEU A 377 1.35 -2.18 8.20
N PRO A 378 1.67 -2.28 6.89
CA PRO A 378 2.50 -3.35 6.37
C PRO A 378 3.96 -3.13 6.78
N GLY A 379 4.70 -4.23 6.94
CA GLY A 379 6.14 -4.14 7.23
C GLY A 379 6.48 -3.74 8.67
N GLU A 380 5.54 -3.84 9.60
CA GLU A 380 5.81 -3.66 11.03
C GLU A 380 6.83 -4.68 11.53
N ALA A 381 7.98 -4.19 12.02
CA ALA A 381 9.03 -5.02 12.57
C ALA A 381 8.70 -5.41 14.01
N SER A 382 9.06 -6.64 14.40
CA SER A 382 8.88 -7.13 15.77
C SER A 382 9.89 -6.53 16.75
N GLY A 383 10.98 -5.92 16.27
CA GLY A 383 12.15 -5.65 17.10
C GLY A 383 12.91 -6.94 17.42
N ILE A 384 13.86 -6.83 18.35
CA ILE A 384 14.78 -7.89 18.79
C ILE A 384 14.81 -7.87 20.32
N LEU A 385 14.26 -8.91 20.95
CA LEU A 385 14.29 -9.12 22.39
C LEU A 385 14.67 -10.59 22.66
N ASN A 386 15.96 -10.83 22.88
CA ASN A 386 16.48 -12.17 23.15
C ASN A 386 16.37 -12.52 24.64
N ARG A 387 16.49 -13.82 24.97
CA ARG A 387 16.46 -14.35 26.35
C ARG A 387 17.85 -14.71 26.89
N ASP A 388 18.90 -14.59 26.09
CA ASP A 388 20.27 -14.96 26.42
C ASP A 388 20.87 -14.16 27.59
N TRP A 389 20.40 -12.93 27.81
CA TRP A 389 20.89 -12.05 28.86
C TRP A 389 20.22 -12.21 30.23
N ILE A 390 19.11 -12.95 30.35
CA ILE A 390 18.31 -12.99 31.60
C ILE A 390 19.11 -13.48 32.81
N ASN A 391 20.00 -14.46 32.61
CA ASN A 391 20.86 -15.03 33.65
C ASN A 391 22.23 -14.35 33.73
N ASN A 392 22.50 -13.36 32.88
CA ASN A 392 23.76 -12.64 32.83
C ASN A 392 23.61 -11.26 33.45
N ARG A 393 24.24 -11.04 34.62
CA ARG A 393 24.21 -9.76 35.34
C ARG A 393 24.55 -8.57 34.45
N TYR A 394 25.59 -8.67 33.63
CA TYR A 394 26.01 -7.57 32.76
C TYR A 394 25.07 -7.40 31.57
N GLY A 395 24.52 -8.49 31.03
CA GLY A 395 23.50 -8.43 30.00
C GLY A 395 22.29 -7.60 30.44
N LYS A 396 21.78 -7.83 31.66
CA LYS A 396 20.73 -7.00 32.28
C LYS A 396 21.12 -5.52 32.37
N MET A 397 22.38 -5.22 32.66
CA MET A 397 22.88 -3.84 32.71
C MET A 397 22.81 -3.19 31.33
N TYR A 398 23.34 -3.83 30.28
CA TYR A 398 23.30 -3.28 28.91
C TYR A 398 21.87 -3.04 28.41
N VAL A 399 20.97 -3.99 28.65
CA VAL A 399 19.54 -3.84 28.30
C VAL A 399 18.92 -2.65 29.03
N SER A 400 19.35 -2.36 30.26
CA SER A 400 18.74 -1.30 31.08
C SER A 400 18.87 0.11 30.53
N PHE A 401 19.95 0.37 29.79
CA PHE A 401 20.18 1.62 29.06
C PHE A 401 20.06 1.45 27.54
N GLY A 402 19.38 0.39 27.11
CA GLY A 402 18.90 0.22 25.74
C GLY A 402 19.93 -0.31 24.74
N GLN A 403 20.92 -1.09 25.19
CA GLN A 403 21.86 -1.83 24.34
C GLN A 403 21.56 -3.33 24.35
N GLY A 404 21.84 -4.02 23.23
CA GLY A 404 21.57 -5.46 23.10
C GLY A 404 20.08 -5.80 22.88
N ILE A 405 19.24 -4.79 22.68
CA ILE A 405 17.85 -4.92 22.26
C ILE A 405 17.58 -4.02 21.04
N GLY A 406 16.71 -4.49 20.15
CA GLY A 406 16.25 -3.73 19.00
C GLY A 406 14.78 -3.38 19.13
N VAL A 407 14.43 -2.11 18.94
CA VAL A 407 13.04 -1.65 19.03
C VAL A 407 12.68 -0.79 17.84
N THR A 408 11.39 -0.61 17.59
CA THR A 408 10.86 0.35 16.64
C THR A 408 10.37 1.61 17.36
N ALA A 409 10.26 2.72 16.62
CA ALA A 409 9.81 3.98 17.21
C ALA A 409 8.37 3.85 17.77
N ILE A 410 7.51 3.09 17.08
CA ILE A 410 6.15 2.85 17.55
C ILE A 410 6.11 2.04 18.85
N GLN A 411 7.00 1.05 19.04
CA GLN A 411 7.11 0.32 20.31
C GLN A 411 7.50 1.24 21.47
N VAL A 412 8.50 2.11 21.25
CA VAL A 412 8.94 3.09 22.27
C VAL A 412 7.79 4.04 22.65
N VAL A 413 7.12 4.63 21.65
CA VAL A 413 6.00 5.55 21.90
C VAL A 413 4.85 4.85 22.63
N SER A 414 4.55 3.60 22.28
CA SER A 414 3.51 2.81 22.96
C SER A 414 3.87 2.50 24.41
N ALA A 415 5.14 2.19 24.70
CA ALA A 415 5.61 1.97 26.07
C ALA A 415 5.52 3.25 26.90
N TYR A 416 5.88 4.40 26.34
CA TYR A 416 5.73 5.70 27.01
C TYR A 416 4.26 6.06 27.22
N ALA A 417 3.39 5.77 26.26
CA ALA A 417 1.95 5.98 26.39
C ALA A 417 1.36 5.13 27.53
N CYS A 418 1.80 3.89 27.68
CA CYS A 418 1.43 3.03 28.81
C CYS A 418 1.82 3.67 30.15
N ILE A 419 3.06 4.14 30.29
CA ILE A 419 3.53 4.83 31.51
C ILE A 419 2.69 6.08 31.78
N ALA A 420 2.46 6.92 30.76
CA ALA A 420 1.69 8.15 30.89
C ALA A 420 0.20 7.89 31.20
N ASN A 421 -0.34 6.77 30.74
CA ASN A 421 -1.72 6.32 30.98
C ASN A 421 -1.84 5.44 32.25
N GLY A 422 -0.98 5.69 33.25
CA GLY A 422 -1.07 5.03 34.56
C GLY A 422 -0.74 3.53 34.56
N GLY A 423 0.07 3.07 33.60
CA GLY A 423 0.47 1.66 33.46
C GLY A 423 -0.54 0.79 32.71
N VAL A 424 -1.60 1.37 32.15
CA VAL A 424 -2.59 0.64 31.35
C VAL A 424 -2.19 0.66 29.88
N TRP A 425 -1.80 -0.51 29.36
CA TRP A 425 -1.50 -0.69 27.95
C TRP A 425 -2.76 -0.55 27.09
N LYS A 426 -2.68 0.31 26.07
CA LYS A 426 -3.66 0.42 25.00
C LYS A 426 -2.92 0.25 23.68
N THR A 427 -3.51 -0.49 22.73
CA THR A 427 -2.94 -0.61 21.38
C THR A 427 -3.14 0.70 20.62
N PRO A 428 -2.09 1.29 20.03
CA PRO A 428 -2.21 2.50 19.21
C PRO A 428 -3.14 2.28 18.02
N ARG A 429 -4.07 3.21 17.81
CA ARG A 429 -5.05 3.15 16.73
C ARG A 429 -4.67 4.12 15.62
N LEU A 430 -4.64 3.61 14.38
CA LEU A 430 -4.51 4.41 13.16
C LEU A 430 -5.85 4.60 12.43
N ILE A 431 -6.79 3.67 12.65
CA ILE A 431 -8.12 3.66 12.04
C ILE A 431 -9.16 4.07 13.09
N ARG A 432 -10.09 4.93 12.69
CA ARG A 432 -11.25 5.32 13.48
C ARG A 432 -12.40 4.33 13.24
N TYR A 433 -13.01 3.85 14.32
CA TYR A 433 -14.14 2.92 14.32
C TYR A 433 -15.37 3.65 14.86
N ASP A 434 -15.93 4.56 14.06
CA ASP A 434 -17.18 5.25 14.39
C ASP A 434 -18.34 4.67 13.59
#